data_AF-A0A823FY65-F1
#
_entry.id   AF-A0A823FY65-F1
#
_cell.length_a   1.000
_cell.length_b   1.000
_cell.length_c   1.000
_cell.angle_alpha   90.00
_cell.angle_beta   90.00
_cell.angle_gamma   90.00
#
_symmetry.space_group_name_H-M   'P 1'
#
loop_
_entity.id
_entity.type
_entity.pdbx_description
1 polymer ?
#
loop_
_entity_poly.entity_id
_entity_poly.type
_entity_poly.pdbx_seq_one_letter_code
_entity_poly.pdbx_strand_id
1 'polypeptide(L)'
;MEKSHPIKINNQLIYGRDKTWLESLHQNTNQLIITVEIDFEDESTLQKMVFNGLIFYSSTELDTYEKSKWSSSWLQSQSNFEIIEQSNLINERVKIRSDYNIQDFKHYRISTYDYIIDVIAKNYQLKEAHK
;
A
#
# COMPACT_ATOMS: atom_id res chain seq x y z
N MET A 1 -2.69 18.66 -4.11
CA MET A 1 -1.45 18.06 -3.58
C MET A 1 -1.87 16.77 -2.90
N GLU A 2 -1.16 15.67 -3.12
CA GLU A 2 -1.56 14.38 -2.57
C GLU A 2 -1.72 14.46 -1.05
N LYS A 3 -2.72 13.77 -0.51
CA LYS A 3 -2.94 13.67 0.93
C LYS A 3 -2.92 12.21 1.34
N SER A 4 -2.05 11.88 2.29
CA SER A 4 -2.00 10.54 2.88
C SER A 4 -2.95 10.45 4.07
N HIS A 5 -3.72 9.37 4.14
CA HIS A 5 -4.59 9.04 5.27
C HIS A 5 -4.23 7.66 5.81
N PRO A 6 -3.97 7.53 7.12
CA PRO A 6 -3.49 6.28 7.66
C PRO A 6 -4.61 5.22 7.73
N ILE A 7 -4.21 3.96 7.53
CA ILE A 7 -5.02 2.77 7.69
C ILE A 7 -4.63 2.10 9.00
N LYS A 8 -5.63 1.75 9.82
CA LYS A 8 -5.41 0.96 11.03
C LYS A 8 -5.30 -0.52 10.68
N ILE A 9 -4.28 -1.19 11.21
CA ILE A 9 -4.16 -2.64 11.26
C ILE A 9 -4.50 -3.07 12.68
N ASN A 10 -5.46 -3.98 12.87
CA ASN A 10 -5.92 -4.41 14.20
C ASN A 10 -6.24 -3.24 15.15
N ASN A 11 -6.93 -2.21 14.64
CA ASN A 11 -7.27 -0.96 15.34
C ASN A 11 -6.09 -0.07 15.76
N GLN A 12 -4.86 -0.40 15.35
CA GLN A 12 -3.64 0.34 15.66
C GLN A 12 -3.05 1.00 14.42
N LEU A 13 -2.36 2.13 14.61
CA LEU A 13 -1.55 2.75 13.58
C LEU A 13 -0.14 2.20 13.69
N ILE A 14 0.36 1.65 12.59
CA ILE A 14 1.72 1.11 12.52
C ILE A 14 2.63 2.21 12.03
N TYR A 15 3.63 2.55 12.84
CA TYR A 15 4.64 3.56 12.58
C TYR A 15 6.02 2.92 12.61
N GLY A 16 6.96 3.50 11.87
CA GLY A 16 8.32 2.99 11.79
C GLY A 16 8.39 1.82 10.80
N ARG A 17 9.09 2.04 9.68
CA ARG A 17 9.25 1.01 8.64
C ARG A 17 10.08 -0.17 9.11
N ASP A 18 10.89 0.03 10.15
CA ASP A 18 11.60 -0.96 10.95
C ASP A 18 10.70 -1.91 11.75
N LYS A 19 9.38 -1.77 11.65
CA LYS A 19 8.40 -2.70 12.20
C LYS A 19 7.61 -3.48 11.15
N THR A 20 7.95 -3.41 9.87
CA THR A 20 7.16 -4.05 8.80
C THR A 20 8.04 -4.64 7.71
N TRP A 21 8.01 -5.96 7.52
CA TRP A 21 8.77 -6.68 6.49
C TRP A 21 7.84 -7.27 5.44
N LEU A 22 8.26 -7.24 4.17
CA LEU A 22 7.53 -7.85 3.07
C LEU A 22 7.85 -9.35 3.02
N GLU A 23 6.88 -10.19 3.32
CA GLU A 23 7.03 -11.65 3.26
C GLU A 23 6.70 -12.20 1.88
N SER A 24 5.61 -11.73 1.29
CA SER A 24 5.25 -12.13 -0.08
C SER A 24 4.36 -11.11 -0.77
N LEU A 25 4.44 -11.13 -2.09
CA LEU A 25 3.61 -10.36 -2.99
C LEU A 25 3.19 -11.27 -4.14
N HIS A 26 1.89 -11.51 -4.26
CA HIS A 26 1.31 -12.40 -5.26
C HIS A 26 0.18 -11.70 -6.00
N GLN A 27 0.30 -11.62 -7.33
CA GLN A 27 -0.77 -11.15 -8.20
C GLN A 27 -1.55 -12.34 -8.78
N ASN A 28 -2.88 -12.27 -8.67
CA ASN A 28 -3.82 -13.14 -9.39
C ASN A 28 -4.54 -12.30 -10.48
N THR A 29 -5.45 -12.90 -11.25
CA THR A 29 -6.09 -12.24 -12.41
C THR A 29 -6.63 -10.83 -12.11
N ASN A 30 -7.31 -10.63 -10.97
CA ASN A 30 -7.91 -9.34 -10.57
C ASN A 30 -7.57 -8.92 -9.13
N GLN A 31 -6.56 -9.54 -8.52
CA GLN A 31 -6.22 -9.31 -7.11
C GLN A 31 -4.72 -9.17 -6.92
N LEU A 32 -4.33 -8.34 -5.96
CA LEU A 32 -3.00 -8.36 -5.37
C LEU A 32 -3.11 -8.82 -3.92
N ILE A 33 -2.30 -9.79 -3.54
CA ILE A 33 -2.20 -10.28 -2.18
C ILE A 33 -0.81 -9.92 -1.68
N ILE A 34 -0.75 -9.08 -0.65
CA ILE A 34 0.49 -8.71 0.04
C ILE A 34 0.45 -9.37 1.41
N THR A 35 1.50 -10.07 1.79
CA THR A 35 1.69 -10.52 3.17
C THR A 35 2.91 -9.82 3.74
N VAL A 36 2.71 -9.21 4.90
CA VAL A 36 3.75 -8.52 5.66
C VAL A 36 3.84 -9.13 7.05
N GLU A 37 5.05 -9.23 7.58
CA GLU A 37 5.28 -9.41 9.01
C GLU A 37 5.27 -8.03 9.66
N ILE A 38 4.50 -7.88 10.75
CA ILE A 38 4.42 -6.65 11.53
C ILE A 38 4.89 -6.98 12.94
N ASP A 39 5.92 -6.28 13.40
CA ASP A 39 6.41 -6.41 14.77
C ASP A 39 5.65 -5.45 15.69
N PHE A 40 4.83 -6.03 16.56
CA PHE A 40 4.28 -5.38 17.73
C PHE A 40 5.26 -5.62 18.88
N GLU A 41 5.41 -4.66 19.80
CA GLU A 41 6.47 -4.68 20.84
C GLU A 41 6.60 -5.99 21.62
N ASP A 42 5.49 -6.74 21.75
CA ASP A 42 5.41 -8.04 22.43
C ASP A 42 5.36 -9.26 21.48
N GLU A 43 4.96 -9.08 20.21
CA GLU A 43 4.80 -10.17 19.24
C GLU A 43 4.85 -9.72 17.78
N SER A 44 5.39 -10.58 16.91
CA SER A 44 5.32 -10.37 15.46
C SER A 44 4.18 -11.18 14.86
N THR A 45 3.35 -10.54 14.03
CA THR A 45 2.19 -11.18 13.38
C THR A 45 2.26 -11.06 11.86
N LEU A 46 1.74 -12.08 11.17
CA LEU A 46 1.60 -12.06 9.72
C LEU A 46 0.25 -11.45 9.34
N GLN A 47 0.30 -10.34 8.61
CA GLN A 47 -0.88 -9.65 8.09
C GLN A 47 -0.98 -9.85 6.59
N LYS A 48 -2.11 -10.41 6.13
CA LYS A 48 -2.44 -10.49 4.70
C LYS A 48 -3.38 -9.34 4.32
N MET A 49 -3.01 -8.61 3.27
CA MET A 49 -3.81 -7.58 2.62
C MET A 49 -4.22 -8.06 1.23
N VAL A 50 -5.52 -8.16 0.99
CA VAL A 50 -6.08 -8.62 -0.29
C VAL A 50 -6.75 -7.44 -1.00
N PHE A 51 -6.13 -6.96 -2.06
CA PHE A 51 -6.63 -5.87 -2.90
C PHE A 51 -7.45 -6.44 -4.05
N ASN A 52 -8.72 -6.03 -4.18
CA ASN A 52 -9.63 -6.51 -5.22
C ASN A 52 -9.86 -5.47 -6.30
N GLY A 53 -10.05 -5.94 -7.54
CA GLY A 53 -10.21 -5.06 -8.69
C GLY A 53 -8.92 -4.29 -8.95
N LEU A 54 -7.79 -5.02 -8.94
CA LEU A 54 -6.45 -4.49 -9.18
C LEU A 54 -6.35 -3.88 -10.57
N ILE A 55 -5.79 -2.67 -10.66
CA ILE A 55 -5.45 -2.00 -11.92
C ILE A 55 -3.95 -1.89 -12.09
N PHE A 56 -3.25 -1.60 -11.01
CA PHE A 56 -1.82 -1.34 -11.02
C PHE A 56 -1.24 -1.65 -9.65
N TYR A 57 0.00 -2.13 -9.63
CA TYR A 57 0.84 -2.03 -8.46
C TYR A 57 2.30 -1.85 -8.87
N SER A 58 3.10 -1.32 -7.96
CA SER A 58 4.56 -1.29 -8.07
C SER A 58 5.15 -1.59 -6.72
N SER A 59 6.23 -2.37 -6.70
CA SER A 59 7.11 -2.53 -5.54
C SER A 59 8.44 -1.87 -5.90
N THR A 60 8.80 -0.83 -5.14
CA THR A 60 10.03 -0.06 -5.37
C THR A 60 10.88 -0.15 -4.12
N GLU A 61 12.16 -0.49 -4.30
CA GLU A 61 13.14 -0.41 -3.21
C GLU A 61 13.16 1.03 -2.64
N LEU A 62 13.24 1.14 -1.31
CA LEU A 62 13.05 2.38 -0.56
C LEU A 62 13.92 3.53 -1.06
N ASP A 63 15.24 3.36 -1.09
CA ASP A 63 16.17 4.43 -1.43
C ASP A 63 15.93 4.91 -2.86
N THR A 64 15.55 3.98 -3.74
CA THR A 64 15.11 4.26 -5.10
C THR A 64 13.80 5.04 -5.12
N TYR A 65 12.84 4.68 -4.28
CA TYR A 65 11.55 5.36 -4.19
C TYR A 65 11.71 6.81 -3.75
N GLU A 66 12.53 7.07 -2.72
CA GLU A 66 12.82 8.41 -2.19
C GLU A 66 13.45 9.33 -3.24
N LYS A 67 14.35 8.79 -4.06
CA LYS A 67 14.99 9.55 -5.15
C LYS A 67 14.07 9.82 -6.33
N SER A 68 13.10 8.95 -6.57
CA SER A 68 12.30 8.93 -7.80
C SER A 68 11.11 9.90 -7.78
N LYS A 69 10.84 10.58 -6.65
CA LYS A 69 9.74 11.56 -6.50
C LYS A 69 8.38 10.99 -6.98
N TRP A 70 8.13 9.71 -6.69
CA TRP A 70 6.87 9.02 -7.07
C TRP A 70 5.64 9.66 -6.44
N SER A 71 5.81 10.18 -5.23
CA SER A 71 4.75 10.71 -4.40
C SER A 71 5.18 12.02 -3.76
N SER A 72 4.29 13.00 -3.82
CA SER A 72 4.44 14.28 -3.13
C SER A 72 4.09 14.21 -1.65
N SER A 73 3.30 13.21 -1.23
CA SER A 73 2.90 13.02 0.16
C SER A 73 3.82 12.09 0.96
N TRP A 74 4.82 11.46 0.32
CA TRP A 74 5.68 10.45 0.95
C TRP A 74 6.35 10.95 2.25
N LEU A 75 6.95 12.14 2.20
CA LEU A 75 7.65 12.73 3.35
C LEU A 75 6.72 13.15 4.49
N GLN A 76 5.41 13.15 4.26
CA GLN A 76 4.38 13.46 5.24
C GLN A 76 3.63 12.21 5.71
N SER A 77 4.10 11.02 5.31
CA SER A 77 3.50 9.74 5.69
C SER A 77 3.41 9.62 7.20
N GLN A 78 2.25 9.24 7.69
CA GLN A 78 1.95 9.09 9.12
C GLN A 78 1.72 7.64 9.50
N SER A 79 1.84 6.69 8.58
CA SER A 79 1.72 5.26 8.88
C SER A 79 2.36 4.42 7.78
N ASN A 80 2.73 3.19 8.12
CA ASN A 80 3.17 2.21 7.13
C ASN A 80 2.06 1.77 6.18
N PHE A 81 0.79 2.03 6.49
CA PHE A 81 -0.34 1.68 5.63
C PHE A 81 -1.20 2.92 5.42
N GLU A 82 -1.37 3.34 4.17
CA GLU A 82 -2.06 4.60 3.85
C GLU A 82 -2.98 4.48 2.64
N ILE A 83 -4.02 5.31 2.60
CA ILE A 83 -4.78 5.65 1.39
C ILE A 83 -4.31 7.03 0.93
N ILE A 84 -4.03 7.18 -0.36
CA ILE A 84 -3.57 8.43 -0.96
C ILE A 84 -4.72 9.08 -1.74
N GLU A 85 -5.20 10.20 -1.23
CA GLU A 85 -6.16 11.07 -1.93
C GLU A 85 -5.47 11.99 -2.92
N GLN A 86 -6.23 12.42 -3.95
CA GLN A 86 -5.73 13.28 -5.03
C GLN A 86 -4.48 12.70 -5.71
N SER A 87 -4.41 11.37 -5.81
CA SER A 87 -3.19 10.68 -6.24
C SER A 87 -2.75 11.06 -7.66
N ASN A 88 -1.51 11.51 -7.78
CA ASN A 88 -0.87 11.76 -9.07
C ASN A 88 -0.65 10.45 -9.83
N LEU A 89 -0.41 9.34 -9.13
CA LEU A 89 -0.28 8.02 -9.73
C LEU A 89 -1.55 7.63 -10.50
N ILE A 90 -2.73 7.81 -9.90
CA ILE A 90 -4.03 7.58 -10.57
C ILE A 90 -4.24 8.59 -11.71
N ASN A 91 -4.05 9.89 -11.43
CA ASN A 91 -4.49 10.96 -12.32
C ASN A 91 -3.56 11.21 -13.52
N GLU A 92 -2.25 10.96 -13.37
CA GLU A 92 -1.25 11.37 -14.36
C GLU A 92 -0.51 10.19 -14.99
N ARG A 93 -0.26 9.12 -14.22
CA ARG A 93 0.64 8.03 -14.62
C ARG A 93 -0.09 6.79 -15.14
N VAL A 94 -1.02 6.23 -14.36
CA VAL A 94 -1.64 4.94 -14.69
C VAL A 94 -2.74 5.07 -15.76
N LYS A 95 -3.36 6.26 -15.89
CA LYS A 95 -4.35 6.60 -16.94
C LYS A 95 -5.39 5.48 -17.14
N ILE A 96 -6.23 5.28 -16.11
CA ILE A 96 -7.27 4.25 -16.12
C ILE A 96 -8.18 4.43 -17.36
N ARG A 97 -8.47 3.32 -18.04
CA ARG A 97 -9.32 3.26 -19.25
C ARG A 97 -10.67 3.95 -19.04
N SER A 98 -11.17 4.61 -20.08
CA SER A 98 -12.34 5.51 -19.99
C SER A 98 -13.68 4.82 -19.77
N ASP A 99 -13.77 3.51 -20.03
CA ASP A 99 -14.94 2.68 -19.76
C ASP A 99 -15.09 2.30 -18.27
N TYR A 100 -14.10 2.63 -17.43
CA TYR A 100 -14.15 2.40 -15.99
C TYR A 100 -14.54 3.68 -15.24
N ASN A 101 -15.32 3.54 -14.17
CA ASN A 101 -15.52 4.65 -13.24
C ASN A 101 -14.27 4.84 -12.37
N ILE A 102 -13.48 5.88 -12.66
CA ILE A 102 -12.23 6.17 -11.93
C ILE A 102 -12.45 6.34 -10.42
N GLN A 103 -13.62 6.81 -10.01
CA GLN A 103 -13.97 7.01 -8.60
C GLN A 103 -14.12 5.70 -7.82
N ASP A 104 -14.24 4.56 -8.49
CA ASP A 104 -14.25 3.25 -7.85
C ASP A 104 -12.87 2.87 -7.29
N PHE A 105 -11.79 3.49 -7.79
CA PHE A 105 -10.43 3.07 -7.51
C PHE A 105 -9.76 3.98 -6.50
N LYS A 106 -8.97 3.37 -5.62
CA LYS A 106 -8.21 4.05 -4.58
C LYS A 106 -6.74 3.69 -4.72
N HIS A 107 -5.89 4.62 -4.33
CA HIS A 107 -4.46 4.41 -4.22
C HIS A 107 -4.14 4.06 -2.77
N TYR A 108 -3.53 2.90 -2.56
CA TYR A 108 -2.99 2.45 -1.29
C TYR A 108 -1.47 2.46 -1.34
N ARG A 109 -0.84 2.85 -0.25
CA ARG A 109 0.61 2.75 -0.06
C ARG A 109 0.92 1.87 1.14
N ILE A 110 1.81 0.91 0.94
CA ILE A 110 2.34 0.04 1.99
C ILE A 110 3.84 0.30 2.07
N SER A 111 4.30 0.73 3.23
CA SER A 111 5.69 1.01 3.53
C SER A 111 6.26 -0.13 4.36
N THR A 112 7.28 -0.77 3.85
CA THR A 112 8.03 -1.81 4.55
C THR A 112 9.45 -1.34 4.80
N TYR A 113 10.25 -2.19 5.44
CA TYR A 113 11.66 -1.94 5.72
C TYR A 113 12.42 -1.57 4.43
N ASP A 114 12.33 -2.43 3.41
CA ASP A 114 13.09 -2.29 2.16
C ASP A 114 12.28 -1.77 0.98
N TYR A 115 10.94 -1.87 1.00
CA TYR A 115 10.11 -1.56 -0.16
C TYR A 115 8.92 -0.66 0.15
N ILE A 116 8.64 0.25 -0.79
CA ILE A 116 7.38 0.98 -0.86
C ILE A 116 6.53 0.36 -1.97
N ILE A 117 5.31 -0.04 -1.60
CA ILE A 117 4.37 -0.70 -2.49
C ILE A 117 3.17 0.20 -2.69
N ASP A 118 3.03 0.75 -3.89
CA ASP A 118 1.84 1.49 -4.29
C ASP A 118 0.88 0.55 -5.02
N VAL A 119 -0.40 0.62 -4.70
CA VAL A 119 -1.45 -0.26 -5.26
C VAL A 119 -2.65 0.59 -5.67
N ILE A 120 -3.14 0.42 -6.89
CA ILE A 120 -4.43 0.96 -7.34
C ILE A 120 -5.42 -0.19 -7.47
N ALA A 121 -6.44 -0.17 -6.62
CA ALA A 121 -7.48 -1.20 -6.56
C ALA A 121 -8.82 -0.61 -6.10
N LYS A 122 -9.92 -1.34 -6.28
CA LYS A 122 -11.25 -0.88 -5.84
C LYS A 122 -11.39 -0.85 -4.32
N ASN A 123 -10.93 -1.93 -3.68
CA ASN A 123 -10.97 -2.09 -2.23
C ASN A 123 -9.84 -3.01 -1.75
N TYR A 124 -9.64 -3.05 -0.44
CA TYR A 124 -8.77 -4.01 0.23
C TYR A 124 -9.50 -4.71 1.37
N GLN A 125 -9.02 -5.88 1.75
CA GLN A 125 -9.45 -6.63 2.93
C GLN A 125 -8.23 -7.03 3.76
N LEU A 126 -8.32 -6.87 5.07
CA LEU A 126 -7.35 -7.40 6.01
C LEU A 126 -7.77 -8.82 6.43
N LYS A 127 -6.81 -9.73 6.44
CA LYS A 127 -6.97 -11.09 6.97
C LYS A 127 -5.74 -11.41 7.81
N GLU A 128 -5.95 -11.84 9.05
CA GLU A 128 -4.87 -12.45 9.82
C GLU A 128 -4.37 -13.69 9.07
N ALA A 129 -3.07 -13.82 8.92
CA ALA A 129 -2.46 -15.01 8.37
C ALA A 129 -1.97 -15.86 9.56
N HIS A 130 -2.48 -17.09 9.65
CA HIS A 130 -1.92 -18.06 10.58
C HIS A 130 -0.60 -18.60 10.00
N LYS A 131 0.44 -18.70 10.84
CA LYS A 131 1.70 -19.36 10.51
C LYS A 131 1.46 -20.84 10.19
#